data_AF-A0A0P0VVF6-F1
#
_entry.id   AF-A0A0P0VVF6-F1
#
_cell.length_a   1.000
_cell.length_b   1.000
_cell.length_c   1.000
_cell.angle_alpha   90.00
_cell.angle_beta   90.00
_cell.angle_gamma   90.00
#
_symmetry.space_group_name_H-M   'P 1'
#
loop_
_entity.id
_entity.type
_entity.pdbx_description
1 polymer ?
#
loop_
_entity_poly.entity_id
_entity_poly.type
_entity_poly.pdbx_seq_one_letter_code
_entity_poly.pdbx_strand_id
1 'polypeptide(L)'
;LIKNASWRNKAHSKLSHTAKSILDRLQNPPPPAAAAQAPSTPTSPTTPTSSSSQPGPLRSLSLADSELLLGPINSALGSGSAKLAEAGLELLHRLIAHSYIHGEADPSADPSAQLVASLLDAACNALHLDDEHIELLLLKTLLSAVTSTSVRLHGDCLLRAVRACYDMYLGSRSVVNQATAKASLVQMLVIVFRRMEADSSTVPVQPIVVADVIELPEAASGASPAADANFVQGFISKIIGDIDGAITPLARTTSSAAAGAGGAAAHDGAFETRAAEEGAHPADLLDSTDKDMLDAKYWEINMYKSALEGRKDEIGVEGAVVGALDDDADVRIGNKLRRDAFLVFRALCKLSMKTPPKDAPADPIVMRGKILALELLKILLENAGAVFRTSERFLGAIKQYLCLSLLKNCASAHMIVFQLSCSIFISLVSRFRPGLKAEIGVFFPMIILRVLENIAQPNYQAKLIVLRFLEKLCADSQILVDIFLNYDCDVHSSNIFER
;
A
#
# COMPACT_ATOMS: atom_id res chain seq x y z
N LEU A 1 -8.17 -30.57 -6.79
CA LEU A 1 -9.35 -30.84 -5.93
C LEU A 1 -9.65 -32.33 -5.78
N ILE A 2 -10.45 -32.97 -6.65
CA ILE A 2 -10.98 -34.36 -6.47
C ILE A 2 -9.92 -35.39 -5.99
N LYS A 3 -8.75 -35.45 -6.65
CA LYS A 3 -7.65 -36.38 -6.31
C LYS A 3 -6.99 -36.12 -4.95
N ASN A 4 -7.09 -34.90 -4.43
CA ASN A 4 -6.40 -34.46 -3.21
C ASN A 4 -7.35 -34.50 -1.98
N ALA A 5 -8.65 -34.71 -2.20
CA ALA A 5 -9.66 -34.76 -1.15
C ALA A 5 -9.63 -36.11 -0.40
N SER A 6 -9.19 -36.09 0.86
CA SER A 6 -9.18 -37.28 1.73
C SER A 6 -10.60 -37.79 2.03
N TRP A 7 -10.89 -39.03 1.64
CA TRP A 7 -12.19 -39.69 1.89
C TRP A 7 -12.57 -39.80 3.37
N ARG A 8 -11.58 -39.75 4.28
CA ARG A 8 -11.79 -39.86 5.73
C ARG A 8 -12.42 -38.60 6.35
N ASN A 9 -12.32 -37.44 5.70
CA ASN A 9 -12.96 -36.21 6.17
C ASN A 9 -14.30 -36.01 5.45
N LYS A 10 -15.40 -35.90 6.20
CA LYS A 10 -16.76 -35.71 5.67
C LYS A 10 -16.89 -34.45 4.81
N ALA A 11 -16.19 -33.36 5.15
CA ALA A 11 -16.17 -32.13 4.34
C ALA A 11 -15.42 -32.33 3.02
N HIS A 12 -14.26 -33.00 3.05
CA HIS A 12 -13.50 -33.33 1.83
C HIS A 12 -14.26 -34.30 0.93
N SER A 13 -15.00 -35.26 1.50
CA SER A 13 -15.86 -36.17 0.76
C SER A 13 -17.02 -35.43 0.06
N LYS A 14 -17.70 -34.51 0.76
CA LYS A 14 -18.70 -33.60 0.15
C LYS A 14 -18.10 -32.78 -0.98
N LEU A 15 -16.94 -32.14 -0.75
CA LEU A 15 -16.20 -31.35 -1.75
C LEU A 15 -15.86 -32.19 -2.99
N SER A 16 -15.37 -33.42 -2.79
CA SER A 16 -15.04 -34.35 -3.88
C SER A 16 -16.28 -34.74 -4.70
N HIS A 17 -17.41 -34.98 -4.04
CA HIS A 17 -18.69 -35.28 -4.72
C HIS A 17 -19.23 -34.07 -5.50
N THR A 18 -19.20 -32.86 -4.92
CA THR A 18 -19.62 -31.63 -5.60
C THR A 18 -18.72 -31.34 -6.80
N ALA A 19 -17.39 -31.44 -6.64
CA ALA A 19 -16.43 -31.24 -7.72
C ALA A 19 -16.55 -32.28 -8.85
N LYS A 20 -16.90 -33.54 -8.54
CA LYS A 20 -17.25 -34.54 -9.56
C LYS A 20 -18.50 -34.13 -10.34
N SER A 21 -19.60 -33.86 -9.66
CA SER A 21 -20.87 -33.48 -10.32
C SER A 21 -20.74 -32.22 -11.20
N ILE A 22 -19.87 -31.29 -10.82
CA ILE A 22 -19.50 -30.13 -11.65
C ILE A 22 -18.68 -30.54 -12.87
N LEU A 23 -17.65 -31.38 -12.69
CA LEU A 23 -16.86 -31.90 -13.80
C LEU A 23 -17.72 -32.69 -14.81
N ASP A 24 -18.65 -33.51 -14.33
CA ASP A 24 -19.57 -34.29 -15.15
C ASP A 24 -20.48 -33.37 -16.00
N ARG A 25 -20.94 -32.24 -15.44
CA ARG A 25 -21.71 -31.19 -16.16
C ARG A 25 -20.87 -30.40 -17.16
N LEU A 26 -19.59 -30.15 -16.86
CA LEU A 26 -18.67 -29.46 -17.76
C LEU A 26 -18.21 -30.34 -18.92
N GLN A 27 -18.16 -31.67 -18.72
CA GLN A 27 -17.87 -32.65 -19.77
C GLN A 27 -19.10 -33.01 -20.61
N ASN A 28 -20.28 -33.05 -19.99
CA ASN A 28 -21.55 -33.35 -20.62
C ASN A 28 -22.52 -32.16 -20.41
N PRO A 29 -22.31 -31.03 -21.12
CA PRO A 29 -23.23 -29.91 -21.06
C PRO A 29 -24.64 -30.35 -21.51
N PRO A 30 -25.71 -29.89 -20.85
CA PRO A 30 -27.06 -30.17 -21.32
C PRO A 30 -27.24 -29.62 -22.74
N PRO A 31 -28.08 -30.27 -23.59
CA PRO A 31 -28.38 -29.73 -24.91
C PRO A 31 -28.94 -28.32 -24.77
N PRO A 32 -28.60 -27.38 -25.68
CA PRO A 32 -29.08 -26.01 -25.59
C PRO A 32 -30.61 -26.03 -25.59
N ALA A 33 -31.21 -25.40 -24.58
CA ALA A 33 -32.66 -25.32 -24.45
C ALA A 33 -33.22 -24.68 -25.73
N ALA A 34 -33.97 -25.46 -26.52
CA ALA A 34 -34.53 -25.00 -27.77
C ALA A 34 -35.34 -23.73 -27.52
N ALA A 35 -35.11 -22.69 -28.32
CA ALA A 35 -35.68 -21.37 -28.10
C ALA A 35 -37.19 -21.48 -27.89
N ALA A 36 -37.65 -21.17 -26.68
CA ALA A 36 -39.05 -21.30 -26.31
C ALA A 36 -39.88 -20.39 -27.22
N GLN A 37 -40.70 -20.99 -28.07
CA GLN A 37 -41.53 -20.28 -29.03
C GLN A 37 -42.45 -19.32 -28.28
N ALA A 38 -42.27 -18.01 -28.49
CA ALA A 38 -42.99 -16.98 -27.77
C ALA A 38 -44.49 -17.05 -28.09
N PRO A 39 -45.39 -17.30 -27.12
CA PRO A 39 -46.82 -17.16 -27.31
C PRO A 39 -47.17 -15.67 -27.28
N SER A 40 -47.62 -15.14 -28.41
CA SER A 40 -47.87 -13.70 -28.60
C SER A 40 -49.23 -13.25 -28.05
N THR A 41 -49.33 -12.99 -26.74
CA THR A 41 -50.47 -12.28 -26.14
C THR A 41 -50.01 -11.20 -25.13
N PRO A 42 -50.45 -9.93 -25.28
CA PRO A 42 -50.04 -8.83 -24.41
C PRO A 42 -51.03 -8.57 -23.27
N THR A 43 -50.69 -8.94 -22.03
CA THR A 43 -51.45 -8.55 -20.82
C THR A 43 -50.55 -8.33 -19.60
N SER A 44 -50.66 -7.12 -19.02
CA SER A 44 -50.29 -6.73 -17.65
C SER A 44 -48.79 -6.70 -17.26
N PRO A 45 -48.31 -5.61 -16.62
CA PRO A 45 -46.93 -5.50 -16.16
C PRO A 45 -46.70 -6.12 -14.77
N THR A 46 -46.48 -7.44 -14.71
CA THR A 46 -45.95 -8.07 -13.49
C THR A 46 -44.42 -8.06 -13.53
N THR A 47 -43.79 -7.32 -12.60
CA THR A 47 -42.32 -7.25 -12.46
C THR A 47 -41.73 -8.63 -12.14
N PRO A 48 -40.83 -9.19 -12.98
CA PRO A 48 -40.19 -10.47 -12.69
C PRO A 48 -39.08 -10.30 -11.64
N THR A 49 -39.37 -10.63 -10.39
CA THR A 49 -38.36 -10.77 -9.33
C THR A 49 -37.59 -12.09 -9.49
N SER A 50 -36.75 -12.18 -10.51
CA SER A 50 -35.88 -13.35 -10.78
C SER A 50 -34.42 -13.08 -10.39
N SER A 51 -34.01 -13.53 -9.20
CA SER A 51 -32.62 -13.44 -8.74
C SER A 51 -31.63 -14.26 -9.58
N SER A 52 -32.12 -15.20 -10.39
CA SER A 52 -31.33 -16.08 -11.26
C SER A 52 -30.66 -15.39 -12.46
N SER A 53 -31.00 -14.12 -12.76
CA SER A 53 -30.50 -13.41 -13.95
C SER A 53 -29.44 -12.34 -13.66
N GLN A 54 -28.92 -12.24 -12.43
CA GLN A 54 -27.77 -11.36 -12.17
C GLN A 54 -26.48 -11.96 -12.78
N PRO A 55 -25.64 -11.15 -13.45
CA PRO A 55 -24.35 -11.62 -13.95
C PRO A 55 -23.43 -11.98 -12.78
N GLY A 56 -22.70 -13.09 -12.91
CA GLY A 56 -21.73 -13.52 -11.91
C GLY A 56 -20.30 -13.04 -12.24
N PRO A 57 -19.35 -13.27 -11.32
CA PRO A 57 -17.96 -12.90 -11.54
C PRO A 57 -17.24 -13.82 -12.54
N LEU A 58 -17.77 -15.00 -12.87
CA LEU A 58 -17.25 -15.79 -14.00
C LEU A 58 -17.82 -15.30 -15.32
N ARG A 59 -16.93 -15.10 -16.30
CA ARG A 59 -17.25 -14.65 -17.65
C ARG A 59 -18.41 -15.47 -18.24
N SER A 60 -19.44 -14.77 -18.74
CA SER A 60 -20.62 -15.35 -19.40
C SER A 60 -21.46 -16.34 -18.57
N LEU A 61 -21.40 -16.26 -17.23
CA LEU A 61 -22.23 -17.08 -16.33
C LEU A 61 -23.10 -16.22 -15.40
N SER A 62 -24.18 -16.81 -14.87
CA SER A 62 -24.98 -16.18 -13.82
C SER A 62 -24.22 -16.15 -12.48
N LEU A 63 -24.71 -15.37 -11.52
CA LEU A 63 -24.22 -15.40 -10.14
C LEU A 63 -24.35 -16.81 -9.55
N ALA A 64 -25.50 -17.47 -9.70
CA ALA A 64 -25.75 -18.81 -9.16
C ALA A 64 -24.84 -19.89 -9.79
N ASP A 65 -24.59 -19.82 -11.10
CA ASP A 65 -23.62 -20.72 -11.76
C ASP A 65 -22.19 -20.44 -11.28
N SER A 66 -21.85 -19.18 -11.04
CA SER A 66 -20.54 -18.79 -10.50
C SER A 66 -20.35 -19.30 -9.07
N GLU A 67 -21.35 -19.16 -8.19
CA GLU A 67 -21.34 -19.73 -6.84
C GLU A 67 -21.14 -21.26 -6.87
N LEU A 68 -21.85 -21.96 -7.77
CA LEU A 68 -21.72 -23.40 -7.94
C LEU A 68 -20.32 -23.82 -8.39
N LEU A 69 -19.72 -23.12 -9.37
CA LEU A 69 -18.38 -23.46 -9.88
C LEU A 69 -17.24 -23.04 -8.93
N LEU A 70 -17.38 -21.94 -8.21
CA LEU A 70 -16.37 -21.40 -7.30
C LEU A 70 -16.45 -21.97 -5.88
N GLY A 71 -17.62 -22.44 -5.45
CA GLY A 71 -17.87 -23.05 -4.14
C GLY A 71 -16.90 -24.18 -3.75
N PRO A 72 -16.53 -25.12 -4.65
CA PRO A 72 -15.50 -26.14 -4.38
C PRO A 72 -14.10 -25.57 -4.19
N ILE A 73 -13.79 -24.41 -4.77
CA ILE A 73 -12.49 -23.72 -4.61
C ILE A 73 -12.45 -23.06 -3.24
N ASN A 74 -13.49 -22.30 -2.88
CA ASN A 74 -13.64 -21.70 -1.55
C ASN A 74 -13.56 -22.78 -0.46
N SER A 75 -14.31 -23.88 -0.63
CA SER A 75 -14.30 -25.05 0.27
C SER A 75 -12.94 -25.77 0.34
N ALA A 76 -12.08 -25.64 -0.67
CA ALA A 76 -10.74 -26.25 -0.67
C ALA A 76 -9.72 -25.37 0.05
N LEU A 77 -9.80 -24.05 -0.15
CA LEU A 77 -8.97 -23.06 0.52
C LEU A 77 -9.27 -23.05 2.03
N GLY A 78 -10.55 -22.97 2.40
CA GLY A 78 -11.01 -23.06 3.81
C GLY A 78 -10.95 -24.46 4.44
N SER A 79 -10.31 -25.45 3.81
CA SER A 79 -10.28 -26.83 4.31
C SER A 79 -9.26 -27.12 5.42
N GLY A 80 -8.30 -26.21 5.63
CA GLY A 80 -7.15 -26.44 6.51
C GLY A 80 -6.19 -27.55 6.03
N SER A 81 -6.28 -27.99 4.77
CA SER A 81 -5.47 -29.09 4.23
C SER A 81 -4.53 -28.60 3.13
N ALA A 82 -3.22 -28.69 3.37
CA ALA A 82 -2.16 -28.24 2.46
C ALA A 82 -2.41 -28.62 0.98
N LYS A 83 -2.67 -29.90 0.69
CA LYS A 83 -2.91 -30.43 -0.67
C LYS A 83 -4.21 -29.94 -1.32
N LEU A 84 -5.16 -29.39 -0.55
CA LEU A 84 -6.36 -28.75 -1.08
C LEU A 84 -6.17 -27.24 -1.24
N ALA A 85 -5.44 -26.59 -0.32
CA ALA A 85 -5.05 -25.20 -0.44
C ALA A 85 -4.13 -24.97 -1.65
N GLU A 86 -3.06 -25.74 -1.81
CA GLU A 86 -2.16 -25.78 -2.98
C GLU A 86 -2.96 -25.82 -4.30
N ALA A 87 -3.84 -26.82 -4.44
CA ALA A 87 -4.65 -27.03 -5.63
C ALA A 87 -5.82 -26.03 -5.78
N GLY A 88 -6.15 -25.28 -4.72
CA GLY A 88 -7.13 -24.19 -4.73
C GLY A 88 -6.50 -22.87 -5.17
N LEU A 89 -5.34 -22.52 -4.60
CA LEU A 89 -4.56 -21.33 -4.92
C LEU A 89 -4.11 -21.36 -6.38
N GLU A 90 -3.51 -22.47 -6.84
CA GLU A 90 -3.06 -22.56 -8.24
C GLU A 90 -4.24 -22.60 -9.24
N LEU A 91 -5.47 -22.91 -8.80
CA LEU A 91 -6.66 -22.76 -9.64
C LEU A 91 -7.18 -21.31 -9.62
N LEU A 92 -7.26 -20.67 -8.45
CA LEU A 92 -7.67 -19.28 -8.28
C LEU A 92 -6.73 -18.31 -9.02
N HIS A 93 -5.42 -18.45 -8.85
CA HIS A 93 -4.41 -17.70 -9.62
C HIS A 93 -4.65 -17.84 -11.14
N ARG A 94 -4.86 -19.06 -11.65
CA ARG A 94 -5.08 -19.26 -13.10
C ARG A 94 -6.38 -18.64 -13.59
N LEU A 95 -7.46 -18.69 -12.80
CA LEU A 95 -8.74 -18.05 -13.12
C LEU A 95 -8.65 -16.51 -13.12
N ILE A 96 -7.78 -15.94 -12.29
CA ILE A 96 -7.47 -14.50 -12.28
C ILE A 96 -6.57 -14.13 -13.46
N ALA A 97 -5.44 -14.82 -13.65
CA ALA A 97 -4.44 -14.49 -14.66
C ALA A 97 -4.98 -14.58 -16.08
N HIS A 98 -5.77 -15.61 -16.40
CA HIS A 98 -6.39 -15.77 -17.72
C HIS A 98 -7.68 -14.94 -17.89
N SER A 99 -7.99 -14.03 -16.96
CA SER A 99 -9.22 -13.21 -16.97
C SER A 99 -10.49 -14.03 -17.17
N TYR A 100 -10.69 -15.08 -16.36
CA TYR A 100 -11.98 -15.77 -16.23
C TYR A 100 -12.84 -15.12 -15.14
N ILE A 101 -12.23 -14.74 -14.02
CA ILE A 101 -12.88 -13.96 -12.96
C ILE A 101 -12.81 -12.47 -13.32
N HIS A 102 -13.94 -11.78 -13.10
CA HIS A 102 -14.15 -10.36 -13.38
C HIS A 102 -14.88 -9.69 -12.20
N GLY A 103 -14.81 -8.36 -12.15
CA GLY A 103 -15.61 -7.54 -11.26
C GLY A 103 -14.77 -6.90 -10.14
N GLU A 104 -15.43 -6.59 -9.03
CA GLU A 104 -14.78 -6.01 -7.86
C GLU A 104 -14.64 -7.07 -6.76
N ALA A 105 -13.72 -6.85 -5.83
CA ALA A 105 -13.59 -7.64 -4.61
C ALA A 105 -13.75 -6.69 -3.42
N ASP A 106 -14.98 -6.61 -2.92
CA ASP A 106 -15.43 -5.63 -1.92
C ASP A 106 -16.55 -6.27 -1.08
N PRO A 107 -16.29 -6.61 0.21
CA PRO A 107 -17.29 -7.24 1.08
C PRO A 107 -18.53 -6.37 1.35
N SER A 108 -18.46 -5.06 1.09
CA SER A 108 -19.54 -4.10 1.33
C SER A 108 -20.42 -3.84 0.10
N ALA A 109 -20.03 -4.38 -1.06
CA ALA A 109 -20.69 -4.17 -2.34
C ALA A 109 -21.72 -5.27 -2.66
N ASP A 110 -22.00 -5.47 -3.95
CA ASP A 110 -23.01 -6.42 -4.45
C ASP A 110 -22.61 -7.90 -4.23
N PRO A 111 -23.55 -8.86 -4.37
CA PRO A 111 -23.28 -10.28 -4.16
C PRO A 111 -22.18 -10.89 -5.06
N SER A 112 -21.97 -10.37 -6.28
CA SER A 112 -20.86 -10.82 -7.14
C SER A 112 -19.52 -10.36 -6.56
N ALA A 113 -19.43 -9.11 -6.09
CA ALA A 113 -18.25 -8.59 -5.43
C ALA A 113 -17.95 -9.27 -4.07
N GLN A 114 -19.00 -9.61 -3.32
CA GLN A 114 -18.88 -10.42 -2.09
C GLN A 114 -18.35 -11.82 -2.38
N LEU A 115 -18.80 -12.47 -3.46
CA LEU A 115 -18.31 -13.80 -3.86
C LEU A 115 -16.80 -13.78 -4.19
N VAL A 116 -16.32 -12.78 -4.94
CA VAL A 116 -14.88 -12.62 -5.23
C VAL A 116 -14.09 -12.30 -3.96
N ALA A 117 -14.59 -11.42 -3.10
CA ALA A 117 -13.95 -11.12 -1.82
C ALA A 117 -13.85 -12.37 -0.92
N SER A 118 -14.89 -13.22 -0.89
CA SER A 118 -14.89 -14.46 -0.10
C SER A 118 -13.83 -15.47 -0.56
N LEU A 119 -13.50 -15.51 -1.85
CA LEU A 119 -12.46 -16.38 -2.40
C LEU A 119 -11.06 -15.91 -2.02
N LEU A 120 -10.85 -14.59 -1.95
CA LEU A 120 -9.57 -13.98 -1.57
C LEU A 120 -9.37 -14.04 -0.04
N ASP A 121 -10.43 -13.88 0.75
CA ASP A 121 -10.41 -14.16 2.19
C ASP A 121 -10.12 -15.64 2.48
N ALA A 122 -10.80 -16.56 1.79
CA ALA A 122 -10.52 -17.99 1.87
C ALA A 122 -9.08 -18.33 1.46
N ALA A 123 -8.52 -17.66 0.45
CA ALA A 123 -7.11 -17.80 0.06
C ALA A 123 -6.16 -17.35 1.18
N CYS A 124 -6.43 -16.22 1.83
CA CYS A 124 -5.62 -15.74 2.95
C CYS A 124 -5.58 -16.71 4.14
N ASN A 125 -6.62 -17.52 4.36
CA ASN A 125 -6.61 -18.56 5.41
C ASN A 125 -5.52 -19.64 5.21
N ALA A 126 -4.95 -19.76 4.00
CA ALA A 126 -3.82 -20.65 3.74
C ALA A 126 -2.52 -20.23 4.48
N LEU A 127 -2.45 -18.98 4.99
CA LEU A 127 -1.35 -18.47 5.82
C LEU A 127 -1.12 -19.32 7.10
N HIS A 128 -2.15 -19.99 7.60
CA HIS A 128 -2.08 -20.80 8.82
C HIS A 128 -1.48 -22.21 8.62
N LEU A 129 -0.97 -22.52 7.42
CA LEU A 129 -0.51 -23.87 7.07
C LEU A 129 0.99 -24.12 7.24
N ASP A 130 1.78 -23.09 7.56
CA ASP A 130 3.22 -23.19 7.92
C ASP A 130 4.08 -23.94 6.87
N ASP A 131 3.74 -23.74 5.59
CA ASP A 131 4.29 -24.44 4.42
C ASP A 131 4.83 -23.42 3.39
N GLU A 132 6.14 -23.45 3.15
CA GLU A 132 6.86 -22.49 2.30
C GLU A 132 6.42 -22.51 0.83
N HIS A 133 5.88 -23.63 0.34
CA HIS A 133 5.34 -23.70 -1.02
C HIS A 133 3.97 -23.03 -1.12
N ILE A 134 3.14 -23.21 -0.08
CA ILE A 134 1.83 -22.56 0.03
C ILE A 134 1.97 -21.05 0.22
N GLU A 135 2.97 -20.57 0.97
CA GLU A 135 3.30 -19.13 1.05
C GLU A 135 3.60 -18.54 -0.33
N LEU A 136 4.46 -19.18 -1.13
CA LEU A 136 4.75 -18.73 -2.50
C LEU A 136 3.52 -18.76 -3.41
N LEU A 137 2.66 -19.78 -3.30
CA LEU A 137 1.38 -19.84 -4.03
C LEU A 137 0.41 -18.76 -3.58
N LEU A 138 0.39 -18.38 -2.30
CA LEU A 138 -0.44 -17.31 -1.76
C LEU A 138 0.07 -15.94 -2.22
N LEU A 139 1.36 -15.67 -2.12
CA LEU A 139 2.02 -14.48 -2.69
C LEU A 139 1.70 -14.34 -4.19
N LYS A 140 1.84 -15.43 -4.95
CA LYS A 140 1.54 -15.49 -6.38
C LYS A 140 0.08 -15.16 -6.66
N THR A 141 -0.85 -15.72 -5.89
CA THR A 141 -2.30 -15.51 -6.05
C THR A 141 -2.70 -14.07 -5.69
N LEU A 142 -2.22 -13.54 -4.57
CA LEU A 142 -2.55 -12.18 -4.12
C LEU A 142 -1.93 -11.11 -5.05
N LEU A 143 -0.68 -11.28 -5.49
CA LEU A 143 -0.07 -10.37 -6.45
C LEU A 143 -0.76 -10.45 -7.82
N SER A 144 -1.23 -11.63 -8.24
CA SER A 144 -2.06 -11.75 -9.45
C SER A 144 -3.39 -11.00 -9.29
N ALA A 145 -4.02 -11.07 -8.11
CA ALA A 145 -5.28 -10.40 -7.82
C ALA A 145 -5.15 -8.86 -7.84
N VAL A 146 -4.09 -8.30 -7.25
CA VAL A 146 -3.82 -6.85 -7.27
C VAL A 146 -3.37 -6.37 -8.65
N THR A 147 -2.56 -7.17 -9.37
CA THR A 147 -2.09 -6.83 -10.73
C THR A 147 -3.19 -6.95 -11.78
N SER A 148 -4.21 -7.79 -11.58
CA SER A 148 -5.32 -7.99 -12.53
C SER A 148 -5.99 -6.67 -12.95
N THR A 149 -6.43 -6.62 -14.20
CA THR A 149 -7.28 -5.56 -14.75
C THR A 149 -8.75 -5.99 -14.88
N SER A 150 -9.04 -7.30 -14.81
CA SER A 150 -10.39 -7.84 -14.80
C SER A 150 -11.00 -7.88 -13.39
N VAL A 151 -10.17 -8.07 -12.36
CA VAL A 151 -10.55 -8.10 -10.94
C VAL A 151 -10.00 -6.87 -10.22
N ARG A 152 -10.87 -6.13 -9.52
CA ARG A 152 -10.51 -4.89 -8.82
C ARG A 152 -10.67 -5.05 -7.31
N LEU A 153 -9.55 -5.14 -6.59
CA LEU A 153 -9.54 -5.23 -5.12
C LEU A 153 -9.70 -3.84 -4.51
N HIS A 154 -10.67 -3.69 -3.62
CA HIS A 154 -10.98 -2.42 -2.93
C HIS A 154 -11.09 -2.64 -1.41
N GLY A 155 -10.87 -1.57 -0.64
CA GLY A 155 -11.09 -1.52 0.81
C GLY A 155 -10.46 -2.68 1.59
N ASP A 156 -11.26 -3.34 2.44
CA ASP A 156 -10.85 -4.45 3.29
C ASP A 156 -10.26 -5.65 2.54
N CYS A 157 -10.63 -5.87 1.27
CA CYS A 157 -10.07 -6.96 0.49
C CYS A 157 -8.62 -6.66 0.09
N LEU A 158 -8.35 -5.41 -0.33
CA LEU A 158 -7.00 -4.93 -0.62
C LEU A 158 -6.14 -4.85 0.64
N LEU A 159 -6.66 -4.26 1.72
CA LEU A 159 -5.94 -4.16 3.01
C LEU A 159 -5.54 -5.53 3.55
N ARG A 160 -6.44 -6.53 3.43
CA ARG A 160 -6.18 -7.92 3.82
C ARG A 160 -5.12 -8.58 2.95
N ALA A 161 -5.12 -8.37 1.63
CA ALA A 161 -4.08 -8.88 0.73
C ALA A 161 -2.70 -8.31 1.09
N VAL A 162 -2.61 -6.98 1.27
CA VAL A 162 -1.37 -6.30 1.72
C VAL A 162 -0.94 -6.82 3.10
N ARG A 163 -1.87 -6.98 4.04
CA ARG A 163 -1.58 -7.51 5.38
C ARG A 163 -1.07 -8.96 5.34
N ALA A 164 -1.65 -9.84 4.52
CA ALA A 164 -1.17 -11.21 4.37
C ALA A 164 0.27 -11.27 3.82
N CYS A 165 0.61 -10.42 2.86
CA CYS A 165 1.99 -10.29 2.37
C CYS A 165 2.95 -9.75 3.44
N TYR A 166 2.52 -8.79 4.26
CA TYR A 166 3.30 -8.26 5.38
C TYR A 166 3.50 -9.31 6.49
N ASP A 167 2.46 -10.07 6.82
CA ASP A 167 2.53 -11.15 7.81
C ASP A 167 3.45 -12.29 7.32
N MET A 168 3.42 -12.65 6.02
CA MET A 168 4.38 -13.62 5.43
C MET A 168 5.83 -13.13 5.48
N TYR A 169 6.10 -11.84 5.22
CA TYR A 169 7.45 -11.26 5.36
C TYR A 169 8.00 -11.39 6.80
N LEU A 170 7.12 -11.32 7.81
CA LEU A 170 7.50 -11.40 9.22
C LEU A 170 7.57 -12.84 9.76
N GLY A 171 6.66 -13.72 9.32
CA GLY A 171 6.48 -15.06 9.87
C GLY A 171 7.18 -16.20 9.12
N SER A 172 7.43 -16.05 7.81
CA SER A 172 8.00 -17.14 6.99
C SER A 172 9.39 -17.56 7.45
N ARG A 173 9.70 -18.85 7.35
CA ARG A 173 11.04 -19.41 7.63
C ARG A 173 12.02 -19.25 6.46
N SER A 174 11.52 -19.17 5.23
CA SER A 174 12.33 -19.05 4.02
C SER A 174 12.72 -17.58 3.77
N VAL A 175 14.03 -17.30 3.73
CA VAL A 175 14.55 -15.97 3.37
C VAL A 175 14.11 -15.56 1.96
N VAL A 176 13.99 -16.53 1.04
CA VAL A 176 13.49 -16.31 -0.32
C VAL A 176 12.01 -15.91 -0.30
N ASN A 177 11.19 -16.53 0.56
CA ASN A 177 9.78 -16.18 0.72
C ASN A 177 9.62 -14.79 1.34
N GLN A 178 10.43 -14.45 2.34
CA GLN A 178 10.48 -13.11 2.93
C GLN A 178 10.87 -12.05 1.88
N ALA A 179 11.90 -12.30 1.07
CA ALA A 179 12.28 -11.41 -0.04
C ALA A 179 11.18 -11.28 -1.10
N THR A 180 10.55 -12.40 -1.47
CA THR A 180 9.40 -12.44 -2.40
C THR A 180 8.20 -11.66 -1.85
N ALA A 181 7.95 -11.72 -0.55
CA ALA A 181 6.90 -10.97 0.13
C ALA A 181 7.19 -9.46 0.13
N LYS A 182 8.43 -9.03 0.46
CA LYS A 182 8.84 -7.60 0.36
C LYS A 182 8.71 -7.07 -1.07
N ALA A 183 9.14 -7.84 -2.07
CA ALA A 183 8.98 -7.46 -3.48
C ALA A 183 7.50 -7.35 -3.89
N SER A 184 6.68 -8.32 -3.48
CA SER A 184 5.24 -8.33 -3.76
C SER A 184 4.54 -7.13 -3.12
N LEU A 185 4.88 -6.77 -1.89
CA LEU A 185 4.36 -5.57 -1.21
C LEU A 185 4.68 -4.28 -1.97
N VAL A 186 5.94 -4.10 -2.39
CA VAL A 186 6.32 -2.90 -3.16
C VAL A 186 5.63 -2.89 -4.52
N GLN A 187 5.55 -4.02 -5.22
CA GLN A 187 4.83 -4.10 -6.50
C GLN A 187 3.32 -3.77 -6.31
N MET A 188 2.66 -4.31 -5.29
CA MET A 188 1.27 -3.98 -4.94
C MET A 188 1.08 -2.49 -4.68
N LEU A 189 1.98 -1.87 -3.91
CA LEU A 189 1.95 -0.42 -3.63
C LEU A 189 2.14 0.40 -4.91
N VAL A 190 3.12 0.08 -5.74
CA VAL A 190 3.33 0.75 -7.03
C VAL A 190 2.09 0.60 -7.91
N ILE A 191 1.43 -0.57 -7.94
CA ILE A 191 0.18 -0.78 -8.68
C ILE A 191 -0.94 0.13 -8.15
N VAL A 192 -1.23 0.09 -6.84
CA VAL A 192 -2.29 0.90 -6.21
C VAL A 192 -2.07 2.39 -6.45
N PHE A 193 -0.86 2.89 -6.24
CA PHE A 193 -0.57 4.32 -6.40
C PHE A 193 -0.50 4.76 -7.86
N ARG A 194 0.01 3.94 -8.80
CA ARG A 194 -0.03 4.27 -10.24
C ARG A 194 -1.46 4.30 -10.79
N ARG A 195 -2.31 3.34 -10.39
CA ARG A 195 -3.74 3.31 -10.75
C ARG A 195 -4.49 4.51 -10.17
N MET A 196 -4.16 4.92 -8.94
CA MET A 196 -4.71 6.11 -8.29
C MET A 196 -4.27 7.42 -8.96
N GLU A 197 -2.98 7.60 -9.28
CA GLU A 197 -2.46 8.81 -9.96
C GLU A 197 -3.08 9.02 -11.35
N ALA A 198 -3.31 7.92 -12.08
CA ALA A 198 -3.91 7.93 -13.42
C ALA A 198 -5.45 7.81 -13.41
N ASP A 199 -6.06 7.76 -12.22
CA ASP A 199 -7.50 7.54 -11.98
C ASP A 199 -8.13 6.40 -12.81
N SER A 200 -7.40 5.28 -12.95
CA SER A 200 -7.81 4.14 -13.78
C SER A 200 -7.26 2.82 -13.25
N SER A 201 -8.15 1.81 -13.16
CA SER A 201 -7.80 0.46 -12.74
C SER A 201 -7.13 -0.38 -13.84
N THR A 202 -7.08 0.08 -15.09
CA THR A 202 -6.56 -0.69 -16.23
C THR A 202 -5.15 -0.28 -16.67
N VAL A 203 -4.50 0.60 -15.92
CA VAL A 203 -3.13 1.03 -16.21
C VAL A 203 -2.15 -0.14 -16.03
N PRO A 204 -1.37 -0.50 -17.07
CA PRO A 204 -0.31 -1.49 -16.94
C PRO A 204 0.84 -0.91 -16.11
N VAL A 205 1.43 -1.74 -15.26
CA VAL A 205 2.49 -1.33 -14.32
C VAL A 205 3.64 -2.30 -14.45
N GLN A 206 4.79 -1.79 -14.84
CA GLN A 206 5.99 -2.59 -15.08
C GLN A 206 6.46 -3.32 -13.81
N PRO A 207 7.17 -4.45 -13.95
CA PRO A 207 7.88 -5.08 -12.84
C PRO A 207 8.87 -4.10 -12.20
N ILE A 208 8.89 -4.02 -10.87
CA ILE A 208 9.96 -3.34 -10.13
C ILE A 208 11.30 -4.03 -10.40
N VAL A 209 12.38 -3.26 -10.36
CA VAL A 209 13.75 -3.78 -10.27
C VAL A 209 14.01 -4.13 -8.81
N VAL A 210 14.07 -5.42 -8.49
CA VAL A 210 14.21 -5.92 -7.13
C VAL A 210 15.52 -5.45 -6.48
N ALA A 211 16.60 -5.32 -7.27
CA ALA A 211 17.89 -4.82 -6.80
C ALA A 211 17.85 -3.37 -6.28
N ASP A 212 16.98 -2.52 -6.86
CA ASP A 212 16.83 -1.11 -6.46
C ASP A 212 15.92 -0.94 -5.22
N VAL A 213 15.26 -2.02 -4.79
CA VAL A 213 14.16 -2.01 -3.83
C VAL A 213 14.45 -2.90 -2.60
N ILE A 214 15.29 -3.92 -2.74
CA ILE A 214 15.64 -4.87 -1.69
C ILE A 214 17.15 -4.92 -1.51
N GLU A 215 17.64 -4.12 -0.55
CA GLU A 215 18.84 -4.47 0.21
C GLU A 215 18.56 -5.80 0.92
N LEU A 216 19.02 -6.91 0.33
CA LEU A 216 19.06 -8.22 0.97
C LEU A 216 20.16 -8.20 2.04
N PRO A 217 19.91 -8.69 3.27
CA PRO A 217 20.97 -8.83 4.27
C PRO A 217 22.10 -9.73 3.73
N GLU A 218 23.35 -9.36 3.98
CA GLU A 218 24.50 -10.21 3.65
C GLU A 218 24.36 -11.55 4.39
N ALA A 219 24.24 -12.63 3.62
CA ALA A 219 23.78 -13.91 4.16
C ALA A 219 24.88 -14.58 5.01
N ALA A 220 24.62 -14.72 6.31
CA ALA A 220 25.44 -15.52 7.24
C ALA A 220 25.34 -17.05 7.00
N SER A 221 25.05 -17.50 5.77
CA SER A 221 24.85 -18.90 5.40
C SER A 221 24.84 -19.16 3.88
N GLY A 222 26.02 -19.30 3.27
CA GLY A 222 26.30 -20.12 2.06
C GLY A 222 25.57 -19.91 0.72
N ALA A 223 24.46 -19.16 0.68
CA ALA A 223 23.67 -18.91 -0.53
C ALA A 223 24.20 -17.68 -1.29
N SER A 224 23.96 -17.63 -2.60
CA SER A 224 24.29 -16.46 -3.42
C SER A 224 23.12 -15.47 -3.37
N PRO A 225 23.27 -14.27 -2.75
CA PRO A 225 22.17 -13.29 -2.68
C PRO A 225 21.72 -12.82 -4.07
N ALA A 226 22.60 -12.90 -5.08
CA ALA A 226 22.25 -12.63 -6.47
C ALA A 226 21.33 -13.71 -7.08
N ALA A 227 21.43 -14.97 -6.64
CA ALA A 227 20.53 -16.03 -7.10
C ALA A 227 19.11 -15.82 -6.54
N ASP A 228 19.00 -15.48 -5.27
CA ASP A 228 17.72 -15.19 -4.61
C ASP A 228 17.07 -13.94 -5.20
N ALA A 229 17.83 -12.86 -5.41
CA ALA A 229 17.35 -11.65 -6.09
C ALA A 229 16.84 -11.95 -7.52
N ASN A 230 17.54 -12.79 -8.29
CA ASN A 230 17.12 -13.21 -9.62
C ASN A 230 15.83 -14.07 -9.60
N PHE A 231 15.68 -14.97 -8.60
CA PHE A 231 14.44 -15.71 -8.41
C PHE A 231 13.26 -14.77 -8.14
N VAL A 232 13.42 -13.83 -7.21
CA VAL A 232 12.38 -12.86 -6.85
C VAL A 232 12.03 -11.96 -8.03
N GLN A 233 13.03 -11.47 -8.80
CA GLN A 233 12.80 -10.72 -10.03
C GLN A 233 12.00 -11.54 -11.05
N GLY A 234 12.37 -12.81 -11.25
CA GLY A 234 11.66 -13.73 -12.15
C GLY A 234 10.21 -13.98 -11.72
N PHE A 235 9.96 -14.13 -10.42
CA PHE A 235 8.63 -14.32 -9.84
C PHE A 235 7.71 -13.11 -10.12
N ILE A 236 8.16 -11.90 -9.77
CA ILE A 236 7.39 -10.66 -10.01
C ILE A 236 7.15 -10.44 -11.50
N SER A 237 8.22 -10.54 -12.31
CA SER A 237 8.15 -10.28 -13.75
C SER A 237 7.22 -11.27 -14.47
N LYS A 238 7.21 -12.54 -14.04
CA LYS A 238 6.29 -13.55 -14.58
C LYS A 238 4.83 -13.23 -14.26
N ILE A 239 4.49 -12.89 -13.02
CA ILE A 239 3.09 -12.65 -12.63
C ILE A 239 2.48 -11.49 -13.41
N ILE A 240 3.27 -10.45 -13.69
CA ILE A 240 2.86 -9.29 -14.50
C ILE A 240 2.73 -9.69 -15.98
N GLY A 241 3.73 -10.40 -16.52
CA GLY A 241 3.70 -10.88 -17.90
C GLY A 241 2.59 -11.90 -18.21
N ASP A 242 2.23 -12.76 -17.25
CA ASP A 242 1.11 -13.71 -17.36
C ASP A 242 -0.25 -12.97 -17.47
N ILE A 243 -0.36 -11.77 -16.87
CA ILE A 243 -1.58 -10.93 -16.88
C ILE A 243 -1.64 -10.03 -18.13
N ASP A 244 -0.57 -9.32 -18.46
CA ASP A 244 -0.50 -8.52 -19.69
C ASP A 244 -0.63 -9.41 -20.95
N GLY A 245 -0.09 -10.63 -20.89
CA GLY A 245 -0.21 -11.63 -21.95
C GLY A 245 -1.65 -12.09 -22.21
N ALA A 246 -2.48 -12.18 -21.16
CA ALA A 246 -3.89 -12.59 -21.27
C ALA A 246 -4.74 -11.54 -22.02
N ILE A 247 -4.29 -10.28 -22.10
CA ILE A 247 -4.94 -9.21 -22.86
C ILE A 247 -4.72 -9.38 -24.38
N THR A 248 -3.71 -10.16 -24.82
CA THR A 248 -3.25 -10.15 -26.23
C THR A 248 -3.24 -11.52 -26.96
N PRO A 249 -4.38 -12.22 -27.12
CA PRO A 249 -4.57 -13.15 -28.23
C PRO A 249 -4.81 -12.37 -29.54
N LEU A 250 -3.97 -12.59 -30.57
CA LEU A 250 -3.99 -11.95 -31.90
C LEU A 250 -3.64 -10.45 -31.97
N ALA A 251 -2.40 -10.09 -31.64
CA ALA A 251 -1.73 -8.89 -32.20
C ALA A 251 -0.20 -9.04 -32.19
N ARG A 252 0.39 -9.75 -33.18
CA ARG A 252 1.87 -9.88 -33.28
C ARG A 252 2.37 -9.99 -34.73
N THR A 253 2.27 -8.89 -35.48
CA THR A 253 3.00 -8.66 -36.74
C THR A 253 3.31 -7.18 -36.91
N THR A 254 4.38 -6.88 -37.67
CA THR A 254 4.94 -5.53 -37.95
C THR A 254 5.54 -4.81 -36.74
N SER A 255 6.53 -3.96 -37.02
CA SER A 255 7.51 -3.49 -36.04
C SER A 255 7.99 -2.06 -36.34
N SER A 256 8.83 -1.54 -35.45
CA SER A 256 9.73 -0.38 -35.61
C SER A 256 9.15 1.04 -35.46
N ALA A 257 9.67 1.69 -34.41
CA ALA A 257 10.33 3.01 -34.44
C ALA A 257 9.72 4.20 -35.21
N ALA A 258 9.36 5.23 -34.43
CA ALA A 258 9.68 6.62 -34.75
C ALA A 258 10.06 7.34 -33.45
N ALA A 259 10.94 8.34 -33.51
CA ALA A 259 11.40 9.11 -32.36
C ALA A 259 11.41 10.61 -32.66
N GLY A 260 11.08 11.41 -31.65
CA GLY A 260 11.53 12.80 -31.48
C GLY A 260 11.06 13.86 -32.48
N ALA A 261 10.29 14.83 -31.99
CA ALA A 261 10.39 16.23 -32.41
C ALA A 261 9.93 17.13 -31.26
N GLY A 262 10.64 18.24 -31.02
CA GLY A 262 10.20 19.30 -30.10
C GLY A 262 9.59 20.48 -30.86
N GLY A 263 8.87 21.34 -30.15
CA GLY A 263 8.34 22.60 -30.69
C GLY A 263 8.19 23.63 -29.58
N ALA A 264 8.88 24.76 -29.71
CA ALA A 264 8.76 25.89 -28.80
C ALA A 264 7.88 26.99 -29.40
N ALA A 265 7.07 27.64 -28.58
CA ALA A 265 6.32 28.85 -28.87
C ALA A 265 6.23 29.68 -27.58
N ALA A 266 6.08 31.00 -27.67
CA ALA A 266 6.29 31.90 -26.53
C ALA A 266 5.37 33.13 -26.53
N HIS A 267 5.39 33.81 -25.37
CA HIS A 267 5.04 35.22 -25.12
C HIS A 267 3.61 35.58 -24.64
N ASP A 268 3.57 36.71 -23.91
CA ASP A 268 2.46 37.56 -23.46
C ASP A 268 1.68 37.13 -22.20
N GLY A 269 1.41 38.01 -21.21
CA GLY A 269 1.89 39.40 -20.99
C GLY A 269 1.07 40.20 -19.94
N ALA A 270 1.72 41.14 -19.23
CA ALA A 270 1.18 42.06 -18.19
C ALA A 270 0.62 41.39 -16.89
N PHE A 271 0.68 41.98 -15.69
CA PHE A 271 0.54 43.39 -15.25
C PHE A 271 1.29 43.69 -13.92
N GLU A 272 1.35 44.95 -13.47
CA GLU A 272 2.10 45.44 -12.29
C GLU A 272 1.24 46.27 -11.29
N THR A 273 1.69 46.81 -10.14
CA THR A 273 2.97 46.66 -9.38
C THR A 273 2.61 46.22 -7.93
N ARG A 274 2.97 46.76 -6.75
CA ARG A 274 3.85 47.85 -6.26
C ARG A 274 4.29 47.54 -4.81
N ALA A 275 5.43 48.07 -4.37
CA ALA A 275 5.97 47.91 -3.01
C ALA A 275 5.68 49.08 -2.04
N ALA A 276 5.95 48.84 -0.75
CA ALA A 276 6.16 49.83 0.32
C ALA A 276 7.19 49.26 1.33
N GLU A 277 7.87 50.11 2.11
CA GLU A 277 9.14 49.80 2.81
C GLU A 277 9.16 50.26 4.29
N GLU A 278 10.32 50.04 4.95
CA GLU A 278 10.86 50.68 6.17
C GLU A 278 10.48 50.17 7.59
N GLY A 279 11.50 50.16 8.47
CA GLY A 279 11.41 49.89 9.93
C GLY A 279 12.54 48.97 10.44
N ALA A 280 13.41 49.42 11.36
CA ALA A 280 14.64 48.68 11.71
C ALA A 280 15.08 48.74 13.19
N HIS A 281 15.57 47.59 13.71
CA HIS A 281 16.66 47.39 14.71
C HIS A 281 16.64 48.08 16.11
N PRO A 282 17.50 47.68 17.08
CA PRO A 282 18.20 46.39 17.30
C PRO A 282 18.15 45.87 18.77
N ALA A 283 18.76 44.69 19.00
CA ALA A 283 19.32 44.21 20.29
C ALA A 283 18.31 43.75 21.39
N ASP A 284 18.61 42.80 22.31
CA ASP A 284 19.81 41.96 22.47
C ASP A 284 19.56 40.68 23.33
N LEU A 285 20.58 39.80 23.38
CA LEU A 285 20.92 38.84 24.46
C LEU A 285 19.95 37.71 24.91
N LEU A 286 20.35 36.47 24.56
CA LEU A 286 20.46 35.27 25.44
C LEU A 286 19.24 34.79 26.27
N ASP A 287 18.44 33.85 25.72
CA ASP A 287 18.07 32.58 26.40
C ASP A 287 17.43 31.58 25.39
N SER A 288 18.22 30.69 24.78
CA SER A 288 17.77 29.89 23.61
C SER A 288 17.67 28.38 23.81
N THR A 289 18.32 27.80 24.83
CA THR A 289 18.47 26.33 24.92
C THR A 289 17.26 25.65 25.56
N ASP A 290 16.72 26.22 26.63
CA ASP A 290 15.51 25.68 27.29
C ASP A 290 14.23 26.07 26.54
N LYS A 291 14.25 27.18 25.77
CA LYS A 291 13.12 27.62 24.95
C LYS A 291 12.81 26.63 23.83
N ASP A 292 13.78 26.23 23.00
CA ASP A 292 13.58 25.25 21.92
C ASP A 292 13.01 23.91 22.46
N MET A 293 13.43 23.50 23.67
CA MET A 293 12.90 22.30 24.34
C MET A 293 11.49 22.49 24.90
N LEU A 294 11.17 23.67 25.44
CA LEU A 294 9.83 24.02 25.90
C LEU A 294 8.87 24.16 24.72
N ASP A 295 9.27 24.79 23.62
CA ASP A 295 8.47 24.96 22.40
C ASP A 295 8.28 23.63 21.66
N ALA A 296 9.27 22.74 21.61
CA ALA A 296 9.08 21.37 21.12
C ALA A 296 8.06 20.60 21.97
N LYS A 297 8.08 20.77 23.29
CA LYS A 297 7.08 20.21 24.21
C LYS A 297 5.71 20.91 24.09
N TYR A 298 5.70 22.20 23.76
CA TYR A 298 4.49 22.97 23.46
C TYR A 298 3.89 22.56 22.10
N TRP A 299 4.70 22.08 21.15
CA TRP A 299 4.27 21.49 19.89
C TRP A 299 3.84 20.04 20.02
N GLU A 300 4.49 19.21 20.87
CA GLU A 300 3.90 17.94 21.29
C GLU A 300 2.53 18.21 21.91
N ILE A 301 2.46 19.09 22.91
CA ILE A 301 1.21 19.47 23.57
C ILE A 301 0.20 20.01 22.56
N ASN A 302 0.52 20.97 21.69
CA ASN A 302 -0.44 21.55 20.74
C ASN A 302 -0.81 20.61 19.58
N MET A 303 0.04 19.68 19.16
CA MET A 303 -0.32 18.66 18.17
C MET A 303 -1.21 17.58 18.80
N TYR A 304 -0.86 17.07 19.98
CA TYR A 304 -1.74 16.18 20.74
C TYR A 304 -3.06 16.88 21.11
N LYS A 305 -3.01 18.14 21.56
CA LYS A 305 -4.17 18.97 21.93
C LYS A 305 -5.01 19.38 20.72
N SER A 306 -4.45 19.59 19.53
CA SER A 306 -5.27 19.75 18.32
C SER A 306 -5.95 18.42 17.93
N ALA A 307 -5.27 17.29 18.10
CA ALA A 307 -5.85 15.95 17.87
C ALA A 307 -6.84 15.51 18.97
N LEU A 308 -6.82 16.14 20.15
CA LEU A 308 -7.70 15.86 21.30
C LEU A 308 -8.82 16.90 21.45
N GLU A 309 -8.61 18.17 21.12
CA GLU A 309 -9.65 19.21 21.20
C GLU A 309 -10.67 19.10 20.08
N GLY A 310 -10.30 18.49 18.93
CA GLY A 310 -11.27 17.95 17.98
C GLY A 310 -12.12 16.77 18.49
N ARG A 311 -11.93 16.35 19.75
CA ARG A 311 -12.72 15.32 20.46
C ARG A 311 -13.08 15.73 21.91
N LYS A 312 -12.85 16.97 22.36
CA LYS A 312 -12.95 17.33 23.80
C LYS A 312 -14.37 17.36 24.38
N ASP A 313 -15.39 17.39 23.52
CA ASP A 313 -16.79 17.26 23.94
C ASP A 313 -17.22 15.78 24.15
N GLU A 314 -16.40 14.80 23.76
CA GLU A 314 -16.68 13.37 23.93
C GLU A 314 -15.49 12.62 24.55
N ILE A 315 -15.75 11.90 25.67
CA ILE A 315 -14.82 11.12 26.51
C ILE A 315 -14.06 11.96 27.56
N GLY A 316 -14.39 11.68 28.83
CA GLY A 316 -13.57 12.02 29.98
C GLY A 316 -12.98 10.77 30.65
N VAL A 317 -11.96 10.98 31.49
CA VAL A 317 -11.25 9.99 32.32
C VAL A 317 -10.24 9.11 31.57
N GLU A 318 -9.22 8.69 32.31
CA GLU A 318 -7.93 8.19 31.86
C GLU A 318 -7.88 6.67 31.64
N GLY A 319 -6.86 6.21 30.91
CA GLY A 319 -6.21 4.93 31.19
C GLY A 319 -6.45 3.79 30.20
N ALA A 320 -5.35 3.28 29.64
CA ALA A 320 -5.25 2.09 28.79
C ALA A 320 -5.92 2.18 27.40
N VAL A 321 -5.71 1.10 26.61
CA VAL A 321 -6.31 0.81 25.29
C VAL A 321 -6.02 1.85 24.19
N VAL A 322 -4.85 1.71 23.54
CA VAL A 322 -4.66 2.19 22.14
C VAL A 322 -5.29 1.17 21.18
N GLY A 323 -6.60 1.00 21.29
CA GLY A 323 -7.41 0.03 20.52
C GLY A 323 -8.51 0.72 19.73
N ALA A 324 -8.93 0.09 18.64
CA ALA A 324 -10.14 0.42 17.87
C ALA A 324 -10.42 1.93 17.65
N LEU A 325 -9.45 2.65 17.07
CA LEU A 325 -9.81 3.86 16.32
C LEU A 325 -10.43 3.44 14.97
N ASP A 326 -11.74 3.18 15.02
CA ASP A 326 -12.61 2.88 13.87
C ASP A 326 -12.88 4.15 13.04
N ASP A 327 -11.80 4.84 12.64
CA ASP A 327 -11.81 6.04 11.80
C ASP A 327 -12.22 5.75 10.34
N ASP A 328 -13.04 4.72 10.07
CA ASP A 328 -13.38 4.29 8.69
C ASP A 328 -14.67 4.94 8.16
N ALA A 329 -15.62 5.25 9.05
CA ALA A 329 -16.89 5.91 8.68
C ALA A 329 -16.72 7.31 8.06
N ASP A 330 -15.64 8.02 8.42
CA ASP A 330 -15.41 9.41 8.00
C ASP A 330 -14.48 9.59 6.79
N VAL A 331 -13.89 8.51 6.25
CA VAL A 331 -13.08 8.57 5.01
C VAL A 331 -13.99 8.66 3.78
N ARG A 332 -14.79 9.73 3.71
CA ARG A 332 -15.66 10.09 2.59
C ARG A 332 -14.83 10.59 1.41
N ILE A 333 -14.11 9.66 0.80
CA ILE A 333 -13.45 9.78 -0.50
C ILE A 333 -14.32 8.98 -1.47
N GLY A 334 -15.02 9.69 -2.37
CA GLY A 334 -15.98 9.07 -3.29
C GLY A 334 -15.33 8.17 -4.35
N ASN A 335 -14.10 8.49 -4.74
CA ASN A 335 -13.28 7.70 -5.66
C ASN A 335 -12.66 6.49 -4.94
N LYS A 336 -12.95 5.26 -5.41
CA LYS A 336 -12.43 4.03 -4.77
C LYS A 336 -10.90 3.98 -4.76
N LEU A 337 -10.23 4.20 -5.90
CA LEU A 337 -8.75 4.13 -6.00
C LEU A 337 -8.03 5.12 -5.06
N ARG A 338 -8.58 6.32 -4.88
CA ARG A 338 -8.06 7.32 -3.92
C ARG A 338 -8.35 6.93 -2.47
N ARG A 339 -9.47 6.25 -2.19
CA ARG A 339 -9.76 5.67 -0.87
C ARG A 339 -8.80 4.52 -0.55
N ASP A 340 -8.58 3.62 -1.50
CA ASP A 340 -7.68 2.48 -1.37
C ASP A 340 -6.24 2.93 -1.05
N ALA A 341 -5.71 3.87 -1.83
CA ALA A 341 -4.39 4.45 -1.59
C ALA A 341 -4.29 5.15 -0.23
N PHE A 342 -5.33 5.89 0.19
CA PHE A 342 -5.40 6.53 1.52
C PHE A 342 -5.41 5.49 2.65
N LEU A 343 -6.23 4.45 2.53
CA LEU A 343 -6.35 3.38 3.52
C LEU A 343 -5.03 2.61 3.69
N VAL A 344 -4.37 2.28 2.58
CA VAL A 344 -3.07 1.59 2.58
C VAL A 344 -1.96 2.49 3.16
N PHE A 345 -1.90 3.78 2.80
CA PHE A 345 -0.95 4.74 3.38
C PHE A 345 -1.15 4.90 4.90
N ARG A 346 -2.42 5.05 5.34
CA ARG A 346 -2.79 5.12 6.75
C ARG A 346 -2.43 3.83 7.51
N ALA A 347 -2.61 2.66 6.90
CA ALA A 347 -2.21 1.38 7.48
C ALA A 347 -0.69 1.28 7.66
N LEU A 348 0.11 1.65 6.66
CA LEU A 348 1.57 1.70 6.76
C LEU A 348 2.03 2.65 7.87
N CYS A 349 1.45 3.84 7.98
CA CYS A 349 1.74 4.77 9.08
C CYS A 349 1.33 4.21 10.46
N LYS A 350 0.19 3.52 10.57
CA LYS A 350 -0.21 2.83 11.82
C LYS A 350 0.76 1.68 12.17
N LEU A 351 1.37 1.01 11.18
CA LEU A 351 2.39 -0.04 11.39
C LEU A 351 3.77 0.50 11.79
N SER A 352 4.29 1.55 11.13
CA SER A 352 5.58 2.18 11.46
C SER A 352 5.62 2.81 12.86
N MET A 353 4.45 3.12 13.43
CA MET A 353 4.30 3.61 14.80
C MET A 353 4.28 2.52 15.87
N LYS A 354 4.17 1.23 15.51
CA LYS A 354 4.02 0.14 16.48
C LYS A 354 5.31 -0.06 17.29
N THR A 355 5.20 -0.10 18.62
CA THR A 355 6.32 -0.33 19.54
C THR A 355 6.08 -1.56 20.41
N PRO A 356 7.11 -2.23 20.92
CA PRO A 356 6.95 -3.19 22.01
C PRO A 356 6.36 -2.49 23.26
N PRO A 357 5.71 -3.24 24.18
CA PRO A 357 5.35 -2.74 25.51
C PRO A 357 6.57 -2.20 26.27
N LYS A 358 6.38 -1.19 27.13
CA LYS A 358 7.48 -0.47 27.80
C LYS A 358 8.39 -1.37 28.66
N ASP A 359 7.84 -2.46 29.19
CA ASP A 359 8.50 -3.37 30.12
C ASP A 359 8.93 -4.70 29.47
N ALA A 360 8.78 -4.83 28.14
CA ALA A 360 9.16 -6.01 27.38
C ALA A 360 10.52 -5.82 26.68
N PRO A 361 11.37 -6.86 26.55
CA PRO A 361 12.52 -6.81 25.66
C PRO A 361 12.05 -6.53 24.23
N ALA A 362 12.86 -5.80 23.46
CA ALA A 362 12.48 -5.34 22.12
C ALA A 362 12.26 -6.51 21.16
N ASP A 363 10.98 -6.82 20.89
CA ASP A 363 10.57 -7.88 19.97
C ASP A 363 11.17 -7.67 18.56
N PRO A 364 12.05 -8.57 18.08
CA PRO A 364 12.67 -8.45 16.77
C PRO A 364 11.65 -8.44 15.62
N ILE A 365 10.51 -9.12 15.77
CA ILE A 365 9.46 -9.21 14.75
C ILE A 365 8.72 -7.87 14.63
N VAL A 366 8.38 -7.24 15.77
CA VAL A 366 7.78 -5.90 15.79
C VAL A 366 8.75 -4.85 15.23
N MET A 367 10.04 -4.93 15.58
CA MET A 367 11.06 -4.02 15.05
C MET A 367 11.29 -4.22 13.55
N ARG A 368 11.34 -5.47 13.06
CA ARG A 368 11.44 -5.79 11.63
C ARG A 368 10.23 -5.27 10.86
N GLY A 369 9.02 -5.41 11.41
CA GLY A 369 7.79 -4.86 10.84
C GLY A 369 7.78 -3.34 10.76
N LYS A 370 8.21 -2.66 11.83
CA LYS A 370 8.42 -1.20 11.84
C LYS A 370 9.38 -0.75 10.74
N ILE A 371 10.51 -1.44 10.58
CA ILE A 371 11.51 -1.13 9.54
C ILE A 371 10.86 -1.26 8.16
N LEU A 372 10.24 -2.40 7.84
CA LEU A 372 9.55 -2.59 6.55
C LEU A 372 8.48 -1.50 6.31
N ALA A 373 7.64 -1.18 7.30
CA ALA A 373 6.62 -0.15 7.13
C ALA A 373 7.23 1.22 6.77
N LEU A 374 8.38 1.57 7.34
CA LEU A 374 9.13 2.79 7.00
C LEU A 374 9.79 2.71 5.62
N GLU A 375 10.33 1.55 5.21
CA GLU A 375 10.84 1.33 3.84
C GLU A 375 9.74 1.53 2.79
N LEU A 376 8.56 0.95 3.02
CA LEU A 376 7.42 1.05 2.11
C LEU A 376 6.89 2.50 2.02
N LEU A 377 6.88 3.24 3.15
CA LEU A 377 6.54 4.67 3.16
C LEU A 377 7.58 5.53 2.41
N LYS A 378 8.87 5.26 2.58
CA LYS A 378 9.95 5.93 1.83
C LYS A 378 9.74 5.76 0.31
N ILE A 379 9.60 4.52 -0.15
CA ILE A 379 9.45 4.19 -1.58
C ILE A 379 8.21 4.88 -2.18
N LEU A 380 7.10 4.89 -1.44
CA LEU A 380 5.85 5.55 -1.82
C LEU A 380 6.03 7.07 -2.01
N LEU A 381 6.71 7.75 -1.08
CA LEU A 381 6.94 9.20 -1.13
C LEU A 381 7.94 9.59 -2.22
N GLU A 382 8.97 8.79 -2.45
CA GLU A 382 9.94 8.97 -3.54
C GLU A 382 9.29 8.77 -4.92
N ASN A 383 8.24 7.96 -5.02
CA ASN A 383 7.49 7.69 -6.25
C ASN A 383 6.16 8.47 -6.36
N ALA A 384 5.83 9.34 -5.40
CA ALA A 384 4.58 10.07 -5.35
C ALA A 384 4.38 10.97 -6.59
N GLY A 385 3.23 10.81 -7.26
CA GLY A 385 2.88 11.58 -8.46
C GLY A 385 2.29 12.94 -8.13
N ALA A 386 1.51 13.52 -9.05
CA ALA A 386 0.91 14.83 -8.84
C ALA A 386 -0.26 14.76 -7.84
N VAL A 387 -1.14 13.78 -7.98
CA VAL A 387 -2.39 13.66 -7.20
C VAL A 387 -2.08 13.47 -5.72
N PHE A 388 -1.09 12.64 -5.36
CA PHE A 388 -0.69 12.44 -3.97
C PHE A 388 0.01 13.68 -3.36
N ARG A 389 0.73 14.47 -4.16
CA ARG A 389 1.49 15.64 -3.69
C ARG A 389 0.65 16.90 -3.53
N THR A 390 -0.47 17.04 -4.26
CA THR A 390 -1.29 18.28 -4.26
C THR A 390 -2.71 18.11 -3.72
N SER A 391 -3.19 16.88 -3.49
CA SER A 391 -4.52 16.65 -2.92
C SER A 391 -4.53 16.97 -1.42
N GLU A 392 -5.39 17.90 -1.00
CA GLU A 392 -5.68 18.22 0.40
C GLU A 392 -5.98 16.98 1.26
N ARG A 393 -6.60 15.93 0.70
CA ARG A 393 -6.87 14.67 1.43
C ARG A 393 -5.61 13.84 1.66
N PHE A 394 -4.60 13.92 0.80
CA PHE A 394 -3.32 13.23 0.99
C PHE A 394 -2.32 14.08 1.78
N LEU A 395 -2.31 15.41 1.61
CA LEU A 395 -1.60 16.33 2.48
C LEU A 395 -2.11 16.23 3.93
N GLY A 396 -3.43 16.22 4.13
CA GLY A 396 -4.05 15.95 5.44
C GLY A 396 -3.65 14.58 6.02
N ALA A 397 -3.59 13.53 5.19
CA ALA A 397 -3.12 12.21 5.63
C ALA A 397 -1.64 12.22 6.07
N ILE A 398 -0.78 12.98 5.37
CA ILE A 398 0.63 13.16 5.76
C ILE A 398 0.70 13.87 7.11
N LYS A 399 0.01 15.00 7.26
CA LYS A 399 -0.03 15.80 8.51
C LYS A 399 -0.56 14.98 9.70
N GLN A 400 -1.62 14.18 9.49
CA GLN A 400 -2.25 13.40 10.56
C GLN A 400 -1.49 12.11 10.92
N TYR A 401 -0.99 11.36 9.94
CA TYR A 401 -0.47 10.00 10.17
C TYR A 401 1.05 9.87 9.96
N LEU A 402 1.61 10.52 8.93
CA LEU A 402 3.05 10.42 8.64
C LEU A 402 3.89 11.30 9.55
N CYS A 403 3.45 12.52 9.86
CA CYS A 403 4.11 13.39 10.84
C CYS A 403 4.13 12.74 12.24
N LEU A 404 3.04 12.10 12.67
CA LEU A 404 3.01 11.32 13.91
C LEU A 404 3.93 10.09 13.86
N SER A 405 4.05 9.45 12.68
CA SER A 405 5.04 8.39 12.42
C SER A 405 6.48 8.89 12.49
N LEU A 406 6.78 10.08 11.99
CA LEU A 406 8.10 10.71 12.10
C LEU A 406 8.43 11.03 13.55
N LEU A 407 7.53 11.72 14.26
CA LEU A 407 7.70 12.08 15.68
C LEU A 407 8.04 10.88 16.57
N LYS A 408 7.39 9.72 16.34
CA LYS A 408 7.64 8.47 17.09
C LYS A 408 8.92 7.72 16.70
N ASN A 409 9.64 8.14 15.66
CA ASN A 409 10.78 7.39 15.11
C ASN A 409 12.05 8.24 14.90
N CYS A 410 11.97 9.56 14.78
CA CYS A 410 13.11 10.44 14.52
C CYS A 410 14.08 10.62 15.70
N ALA A 411 13.71 10.15 16.89
CA ALA A 411 14.59 10.03 18.06
C ALA A 411 14.97 8.57 18.38
N SER A 412 14.76 7.63 17.46
CA SER A 412 15.05 6.21 17.69
C SER A 412 16.55 5.94 17.87
N ALA A 413 16.91 5.20 18.91
CA ALA A 413 18.25 4.67 19.10
C ALA A 413 18.63 3.59 18.06
N HIS A 414 17.66 3.02 17.33
CA HIS A 414 17.91 2.03 16.29
C HIS A 414 18.25 2.73 14.96
N MET A 415 19.53 2.77 14.59
CA MET A 415 20.02 3.63 13.49
C MET A 415 19.32 3.43 12.14
N ILE A 416 18.87 2.22 11.79
CA ILE A 416 18.07 1.98 10.56
C ILE A 416 16.73 2.75 10.60
N VAL A 417 16.07 2.80 11.76
CA VAL A 417 14.79 3.51 11.94
C VAL A 417 15.02 5.03 11.88
N PHE A 418 16.12 5.51 12.46
CA PHE A 418 16.54 6.91 12.33
C PHE A 418 16.84 7.28 10.87
N GLN A 419 17.67 6.51 10.17
CA GLN A 419 18.02 6.71 8.76
C GLN A 419 16.78 6.73 7.84
N LEU A 420 15.84 5.80 8.04
CA LEU A 420 14.58 5.79 7.29
C LEU A 420 13.70 7.00 7.62
N SER A 421 13.62 7.41 8.89
CA SER A 421 12.88 8.62 9.30
C SER A 421 13.45 9.88 8.64
N CYS A 422 14.77 10.02 8.62
CA CYS A 422 15.44 11.10 7.90
C CYS A 422 15.18 11.01 6.38
N SER A 423 15.29 9.83 5.76
CA SER A 423 15.03 9.68 4.31
C SER A 423 13.57 10.00 3.92
N ILE A 424 12.60 9.68 4.78
CA ILE A 424 11.20 10.09 4.65
C ILE A 424 11.09 11.62 4.76
N PHE A 425 11.73 12.23 5.76
CA PHE A 425 11.73 13.68 5.93
C PHE A 425 12.36 14.41 4.73
N ILE A 426 13.50 13.94 4.22
CA ILE A 426 14.11 14.44 2.97
C ILE A 426 13.12 14.32 1.81
N SER A 427 12.36 13.22 1.70
CA SER A 427 11.34 13.09 0.65
C SER A 427 10.23 14.14 0.76
N LEU A 428 9.84 14.53 1.98
CA LEU A 428 8.91 15.65 2.22
C LEU A 428 9.53 17.00 1.83
N VAL A 429 10.77 17.27 2.25
CA VAL A 429 11.50 18.51 1.91
C VAL A 429 11.80 18.61 0.40
N SER A 430 12.05 17.50 -0.31
CA SER A 430 12.30 17.54 -1.75
C SER A 430 11.03 17.63 -2.60
N ARG A 431 9.88 17.13 -2.13
CA ARG A 431 8.69 16.91 -3.00
C ARG A 431 7.37 17.49 -2.51
N PHE A 432 7.24 17.87 -1.24
CA PHE A 432 5.96 18.26 -0.62
C PHE A 432 5.97 19.65 0.04
N ARG A 433 7.06 20.43 -0.09
CA ARG A 433 7.21 21.77 0.53
C ARG A 433 5.96 22.67 0.43
N PRO A 434 5.30 22.83 -0.74
CA PRO A 434 4.17 23.76 -0.87
C PRO A 434 2.98 23.44 0.03
N GLY A 435 2.77 22.16 0.38
CA GLY A 435 1.68 21.74 1.28
C GLY A 435 2.09 21.56 2.75
N LEU A 436 3.39 21.57 3.05
CA LEU A 436 3.95 21.13 4.33
C LEU A 436 4.91 22.15 5.00
N LYS A 437 4.84 23.45 4.69
CA LYS A 437 5.73 24.47 5.28
C LYS A 437 5.79 24.37 6.81
N ALA A 438 4.65 24.41 7.50
CA ALA A 438 4.60 24.40 8.96
C ALA A 438 5.21 23.12 9.54
N GLU A 439 4.90 21.97 8.96
CA GLU A 439 5.40 20.67 9.43
C GLU A 439 6.90 20.52 9.16
N ILE A 440 7.41 21.01 8.02
CA ILE A 440 8.85 21.02 7.72
C ILE A 440 9.60 21.95 8.69
N GLY A 441 9.05 23.14 8.99
CA GLY A 441 9.63 24.06 9.97
C GLY A 441 9.77 23.45 11.37
N VAL A 442 8.84 22.59 11.78
CA VAL A 442 8.93 21.83 13.06
C VAL A 442 9.92 20.66 12.96
N PHE A 443 9.86 19.86 11.90
CA PHE A 443 10.70 18.66 11.80
C PHE A 443 12.16 18.94 11.44
N PHE A 444 12.51 20.04 10.75
CA PHE A 444 13.90 20.30 10.38
C PHE A 444 14.79 20.49 11.63
N PRO A 445 14.44 21.34 12.62
CA PRO A 445 15.21 21.43 13.87
C PRO A 445 15.22 20.10 14.65
N MET A 446 14.08 19.40 14.75
CA MET A 446 13.97 18.16 15.53
C MET A 446 14.76 16.97 14.95
N ILE A 447 14.93 16.91 13.62
CA ILE A 447 15.56 15.78 12.92
C ILE A 447 17.01 16.10 12.53
N ILE A 448 17.27 17.32 12.05
CA ILE A 448 18.56 17.75 11.49
C ILE A 448 19.38 18.50 12.56
N LEU A 449 18.92 19.69 12.96
CA LEU A 449 19.73 20.61 13.80
C LEU A 449 20.04 20.00 15.17
N ARG A 450 19.05 19.44 15.87
CA ARG A 450 19.22 18.72 17.15
C ARG A 450 20.31 17.64 17.12
N VAL A 451 20.56 17.03 15.97
CA VAL A 451 21.59 15.99 15.81
C VAL A 451 22.97 16.60 15.53
N LEU A 452 23.04 17.71 14.78
CA LEU A 452 24.29 18.42 14.48
C LEU A 452 24.76 19.28 15.67
N GLU A 453 23.87 20.07 16.26
CA GLU A 453 24.10 20.98 17.39
C GLU A 453 24.39 20.26 18.71
N ASN A 454 24.01 18.98 18.85
CA ASN A 454 24.35 18.17 20.01
C ASN A 454 25.86 17.91 20.07
N ILE A 455 26.57 18.82 20.75
CA ILE A 455 28.00 18.74 21.06
C ILE A 455 28.23 17.96 22.36
N ALA A 456 27.27 17.98 23.29
CA ALA A 456 27.41 17.39 24.63
C ALA A 456 27.45 15.85 24.65
N GLN A 457 26.71 15.18 23.76
CA GLN A 457 26.66 13.72 23.62
C GLN A 457 26.57 13.33 22.12
N PRO A 458 27.66 13.48 21.34
CA PRO A 458 27.61 13.40 19.88
C PRO A 458 27.54 11.96 19.36
N ASN A 459 26.40 11.56 18.79
CA ASN A 459 26.28 10.32 18.03
C ASN A 459 26.87 10.49 16.62
N TYR A 460 28.09 10.01 16.41
CA TYR A 460 28.81 10.12 15.13
C TYR A 460 28.06 9.48 13.95
N GLN A 461 27.42 8.32 14.13
CA GLN A 461 26.65 7.68 13.06
C GLN A 461 25.44 8.54 12.67
N ALA A 462 24.71 9.06 13.65
CA ALA A 462 23.58 9.95 13.39
C ALA A 462 24.00 11.25 12.67
N LYS A 463 25.12 11.88 13.08
CA LYS A 463 25.67 13.06 12.38
C LYS A 463 26.07 12.74 10.94
N LEU A 464 26.77 11.63 10.70
CA LEU A 464 27.16 11.21 9.34
C LEU A 464 25.94 10.91 8.45
N ILE A 465 24.89 10.31 9.01
CA ILE A 465 23.61 10.09 8.32
C ILE A 465 22.97 11.42 7.94
N VAL A 466 22.88 12.38 8.87
CA VAL A 466 22.28 13.71 8.62
C VAL A 466 23.09 14.52 7.60
N LEU A 467 24.42 14.53 7.68
CA LEU A 467 25.27 15.26 6.73
C LEU A 467 25.12 14.74 5.29
N ARG A 468 25.05 13.42 5.09
CA ARG A 468 24.76 12.78 3.77
C ARG A 468 23.36 13.08 3.24
N PHE A 469 22.44 13.49 4.11
CA PHE A 469 21.09 13.91 3.71
C PHE A 469 21.02 15.40 3.40
N LEU A 470 21.77 16.25 4.11
CA LEU A 470 21.98 17.66 3.75
C LEU A 470 22.69 17.80 2.40
N GLU A 471 23.75 17.02 2.15
CA GLU A 471 24.45 16.94 0.86
C GLU A 471 23.47 16.72 -0.32
N LYS A 472 22.44 15.88 -0.12
CA LYS A 472 21.39 15.60 -1.11
C LYS A 472 20.35 16.71 -1.25
N LEU A 473 20.07 17.48 -0.19
CA LEU A 473 19.22 18.68 -0.30
C LEU A 473 19.95 19.81 -1.03
N CYS A 474 21.23 20.03 -0.72
CA CYS A 474 22.06 21.08 -1.33
C CYS A 474 22.32 20.87 -2.83
N ALA A 475 22.04 19.67 -3.37
CA ALA A 475 22.10 19.39 -4.80
C ALA A 475 20.96 20.06 -5.61
N ASP A 476 19.89 20.53 -4.95
CA ASP A 476 18.82 21.34 -5.53
C ASP A 476 18.87 22.75 -4.92
N SER A 477 19.36 23.73 -5.67
CA SER A 477 19.46 25.12 -5.21
C SER A 477 18.10 25.75 -4.92
N GLN A 478 17.00 25.27 -5.53
CA GLN A 478 15.66 25.75 -5.22
C GLN A 478 15.21 25.31 -3.83
N ILE A 479 15.64 24.13 -3.34
CA ILE A 479 15.39 23.73 -1.94
C ILE A 479 16.02 24.73 -0.97
N LEU A 480 17.27 25.15 -1.23
CA LEU A 480 17.98 26.08 -0.35
C LEU A 480 17.32 27.46 -0.32
N VAL A 481 16.96 27.99 -1.49
CA VAL A 481 16.21 29.25 -1.62
C VAL A 481 14.84 29.15 -0.96
N ASP A 482 14.11 28.03 -1.15
CA ASP A 482 12.81 27.81 -0.52
C ASP A 482 12.93 27.74 1.01
N ILE A 483 13.98 27.13 1.58
CA ILE A 483 14.18 27.10 3.04
C ILE A 483 14.42 28.53 3.57
N PHE A 484 15.38 29.25 3.00
CA PHE A 484 15.71 30.61 3.43
C PHE A 484 14.50 31.57 3.34
N LEU A 485 13.74 31.53 2.24
CA LEU A 485 12.57 32.38 2.06
C LEU A 485 11.37 31.98 2.92
N ASN A 486 11.21 30.69 3.28
CA ASN A 486 10.06 30.25 4.06
C ASN A 486 10.26 30.30 5.58
N TYR A 487 11.50 30.30 6.09
CA TYR A 487 11.76 30.24 7.53
C TYR A 487 12.58 31.44 8.01
N ASP A 488 13.79 31.62 7.51
CA ASP A 488 14.71 32.69 7.95
C ASP A 488 14.25 34.10 7.54
N CYS A 489 13.43 34.22 6.48
CA CYS A 489 12.75 35.46 6.08
C CYS A 489 11.36 35.66 6.72
N ASP A 490 10.87 34.70 7.52
CA ASP A 490 9.54 34.75 8.14
C ASP A 490 9.69 35.09 9.64
N VAL A 491 9.28 36.31 10.00
CA VAL A 491 9.43 36.91 11.35
C VAL A 491 8.71 36.11 12.46
N HIS A 492 7.89 35.12 12.12
CA HIS A 492 7.21 34.23 13.06
C HIS A 492 7.72 32.78 13.04
N SER A 493 8.74 32.48 12.23
CA SER A 493 9.42 31.19 12.16
C SER A 493 10.78 31.23 12.87
N SER A 494 11.37 30.05 13.10
CA SER A 494 12.77 29.93 13.51
C SER A 494 13.68 29.86 12.28
N ASN A 495 14.86 30.48 12.36
CA ASN A 495 15.89 30.37 11.32
C ASN A 495 16.34 28.91 11.17
N ILE A 496 16.41 28.43 9.92
CA ILE A 496 16.71 27.03 9.56
C ILE A 496 17.81 26.94 8.49
N PHE A 497 18.06 28.02 7.73
CA PHE A 497 19.16 28.12 6.78
C PHE A 497 20.43 28.71 7.41
N GLU A 498 20.31 29.56 8.42
CA GLU A 498 21.42 30.11 9.19
C GLU A 498 22.08 29.10 10.17
N ARG A 499 21.32 28.07 10.62
CA ARG A 499 21.72 27.06 11.62
C ARG A 499 22.26 25.76 10.97
#